data_AF-A0AAU2MKL7-F1
#
_entry.id   AF-A0AAU2MKL7-F1
#
_cell.length_a   1.000
_cell.length_b   1.000
_cell.length_c   1.000
_cell.angle_alpha   90.00
_cell.angle_beta   90.00
_cell.angle_gamma   90.00
#
_symmetry.space_group_name_H-M   'P 1'
#
loop_
_entity.id
_entity.type
_entity.pdbx_description
1 polymer ?
#
loop_
_entity_poly.entity_id
_entity_poly.type
_entity_poly.pdbx_seq_one_letter_code
_entity_poly.pdbx_strand_id
1 'polypeptide(L)'
;MVRPAVPADAESIVRLRSAHVLSEPMNEEWILRCTEELAPRLAHTGDARAFVIDTGDGSIDACALGLIHPLLPTPAYPKGLAARVHVVATRPDVRRRGYARAVVSALLDHLRTEQITLFELHASEEAAPLYRELGFAGSPALMRMAATAAQPTVPDLRPEHVATKSSPKPEHYAETVAKATMWACLYFTDEDDQPLQVHSVYSPAYPWQLVGGTVDPGEHPWQTAVRECAEEIGITPAGQPRLLATVYSLPGGGWPYSTIGCVFDGGRLTAAQIRGIVLNPEEHDEVRVLPLTGWKELMPPGDFARLIAVEEARRTGVAAYIDSWEWGNS
;
A
#
# COMPACT_ATOMS: atom_id res chain seq x y z
N MET A 1 -33.39 19.33 18.08
CA MET A 1 -32.53 19.49 19.28
C MET A 1 -31.56 18.30 19.35
N VAL A 2 -30.31 18.46 19.82
CA VAL A 2 -29.40 17.31 19.98
C VAL A 2 -29.82 16.50 21.21
N ARG A 3 -30.05 15.20 21.04
CA ARG A 3 -30.38 14.26 22.12
C ARG A 3 -29.64 12.92 21.95
N PRO A 4 -29.43 12.15 23.02
CA PRO A 4 -29.01 10.76 22.90
C PRO A 4 -30.01 9.97 22.05
N ALA A 5 -29.51 9.07 21.22
CA ALA A 5 -30.32 8.11 20.48
C ALA A 5 -30.81 6.99 21.41
N VAL A 6 -31.99 6.47 21.14
CA VAL A 6 -32.58 5.29 21.77
C VAL A 6 -32.66 4.13 20.77
N PRO A 7 -32.91 2.88 21.20
CA PRO A 7 -33.05 1.74 20.28
C PRO A 7 -34.05 1.96 19.13
N ALA A 8 -35.12 2.73 19.37
CA ALA A 8 -36.11 3.08 18.34
C ALA A 8 -35.56 3.99 17.22
N ASP A 9 -34.44 4.70 17.45
CA ASP A 9 -33.80 5.53 16.42
C ASP A 9 -32.92 4.72 15.45
N ALA A 10 -32.72 3.41 15.70
CA ALA A 10 -31.78 2.57 14.95
C ALA A 10 -32.08 2.57 13.45
N GLU A 11 -33.34 2.41 13.06
CA GLU A 11 -33.74 2.39 11.66
C GLU A 11 -33.42 3.73 10.97
N SER A 12 -33.78 4.85 11.59
CA SER A 12 -33.50 6.19 11.07
C SER A 12 -32.00 6.45 10.91
N ILE A 13 -31.17 5.99 11.85
CA ILE A 13 -29.71 6.08 11.75
C ILE A 13 -29.18 5.21 10.59
N VAL A 14 -29.67 3.98 10.44
CA VAL A 14 -29.29 3.07 9.35
C VAL A 14 -29.69 3.64 7.99
N ARG A 15 -30.89 4.20 7.88
CA ARG A 15 -31.38 4.84 6.65
C ARG A 15 -30.56 6.07 6.28
N LEU A 16 -30.21 6.93 7.26
CA LEU A 16 -29.30 8.06 7.03
C LEU A 16 -27.91 7.61 6.58
N ARG A 17 -27.35 6.56 7.20
CA ARG A 17 -26.06 5.97 6.80
C ARG A 17 -26.13 5.45 5.36
N SER A 18 -27.16 4.68 5.04
CA SER A 18 -27.39 4.12 3.70
C SER A 18 -27.47 5.20 2.63
N ALA A 19 -28.23 6.27 2.89
CA ALA A 19 -28.47 7.31 1.90
C ALA A 19 -27.33 8.33 1.73
N HIS A 20 -26.51 8.55 2.76
CA HIS A 20 -25.61 9.72 2.80
C HIS A 20 -24.16 9.43 3.20
N VAL A 21 -23.83 8.20 3.59
CA VAL A 21 -22.47 7.83 4.02
C VAL A 21 -21.88 6.74 3.14
N LEU A 22 -22.68 5.77 2.68
CA LEU A 22 -22.22 4.71 1.81
C LEU A 22 -22.13 5.18 0.35
N SER A 23 -21.27 4.53 -0.43
CA SER A 23 -21.17 4.74 -1.88
C SER A 23 -22.42 4.30 -2.63
N GLU A 24 -23.06 3.24 -2.15
CA GLU A 24 -24.30 2.70 -2.69
C GLU A 24 -25.33 2.51 -1.57
N PRO A 25 -26.60 2.89 -1.80
CA PRO A 25 -27.65 2.69 -0.81
C PRO A 25 -27.95 1.20 -0.64
N MET A 26 -28.17 0.81 0.61
CA MET A 26 -28.57 -0.54 1.00
C MET A 26 -30.02 -0.79 0.58
N ASN A 27 -30.32 -2.04 0.17
CA ASN A 27 -31.70 -2.48 -0.04
C ASN A 27 -32.43 -2.67 1.32
N GLU A 28 -33.75 -2.86 1.28
CA GLU A 28 -34.58 -2.97 2.50
C GLU A 28 -34.20 -4.17 3.38
N GLU A 29 -33.75 -5.29 2.80
CA GLU A 29 -33.29 -6.46 3.56
C GLU A 29 -32.09 -6.11 4.44
N TRP A 30 -31.09 -5.45 3.86
CA TRP A 30 -29.90 -5.01 4.57
C TRP A 30 -30.18 -3.90 5.58
N ILE A 31 -31.13 -3.01 5.29
CA ILE A 31 -31.59 -1.99 6.24
C ILE A 31 -32.23 -2.64 7.46
N LEU A 32 -33.12 -3.61 7.26
CA LEU A 32 -33.76 -4.36 8.35
C LEU A 32 -32.71 -5.07 9.21
N ARG A 33 -31.79 -5.81 8.59
CA ARG A 33 -30.72 -6.53 9.29
C ARG A 33 -29.85 -5.61 10.13
N CYS A 34 -29.39 -4.49 9.56
CA CYS A 34 -28.58 -3.52 10.32
C CYS A 34 -29.38 -2.85 11.45
N THR A 35 -30.68 -2.67 11.27
CA THR A 35 -31.57 -2.11 12.31
C THR A 35 -31.67 -3.07 13.49
N GLU A 36 -31.94 -4.35 13.21
CA GLU A 36 -32.02 -5.42 14.22
C GLU A 36 -30.70 -5.60 14.97
N GLU A 37 -29.56 -5.42 14.31
CA GLU A 37 -28.23 -5.46 14.94
C GLU A 37 -27.92 -4.20 15.76
N LEU A 38 -28.32 -3.00 15.30
CA LEU A 38 -27.98 -1.73 15.95
C LEU A 38 -28.86 -1.44 17.16
N ALA A 39 -30.16 -1.73 17.11
CA ALA A 39 -31.11 -1.43 18.17
C ALA A 39 -30.67 -1.94 19.57
N PRO A 40 -30.27 -3.21 19.77
CA PRO A 40 -29.83 -3.69 21.08
C PRO A 40 -28.50 -3.06 21.52
N ARG A 41 -27.63 -2.66 20.58
CA ARG A 41 -26.34 -2.02 20.88
C ARG A 41 -26.51 -0.59 21.40
N LEU A 42 -27.59 0.08 21.03
CA LEU A 42 -27.97 1.41 21.53
C LEU A 42 -28.61 1.38 22.93
N ALA A 43 -28.95 0.20 23.46
CA ALA A 43 -29.40 0.10 24.84
C ALA A 43 -28.28 0.50 25.82
N HIS A 44 -28.63 0.87 27.06
CA HIS A 44 -27.64 1.35 28.03
C HIS A 44 -26.50 0.35 28.33
N THR A 45 -26.76 -0.95 28.21
CA THR A 45 -25.77 -2.03 28.36
C THR A 45 -24.98 -2.33 27.09
N GLY A 46 -25.41 -1.78 25.96
CA GLY A 46 -24.80 -2.02 24.67
C GLY A 46 -23.50 -1.24 24.46
N ASP A 47 -22.80 -1.58 23.39
CA ASP A 47 -21.51 -1.02 23.01
C ASP A 47 -21.63 0.14 22.01
N ALA A 48 -22.84 0.64 21.72
CA ALA A 48 -23.05 1.77 20.84
C ALA A 48 -23.52 3.01 21.63
N ARG A 49 -23.03 4.18 21.21
CA ARG A 49 -23.52 5.49 21.64
C ARG A 49 -23.82 6.31 20.41
N ALA A 50 -25.00 6.93 20.37
CA ALA A 50 -25.34 7.83 19.28
C ALA A 50 -26.07 9.07 19.78
N PHE A 51 -25.91 10.14 19.02
CA PHE A 51 -26.61 11.41 19.22
C PHE A 51 -27.28 11.83 17.92
N VAL A 52 -28.49 12.35 18.04
CA VAL A 52 -29.36 12.66 16.91
C VAL A 52 -29.91 14.07 17.05
N ILE A 53 -30.18 14.72 15.92
CA ILE A 53 -31.00 15.93 15.86
C ILE A 53 -32.37 15.50 15.38
N ASP A 54 -33.31 15.51 16.32
CA ASP A 54 -34.72 15.23 16.07
C ASP A 54 -35.40 16.47 15.48
N THR A 55 -36.18 16.25 14.41
CA THR A 55 -37.02 17.26 13.71
C THR A 55 -38.36 17.50 14.43
N GLY A 56 -38.74 16.62 15.37
CA GLY A 56 -40.00 16.68 16.12
C GLY A 56 -41.13 15.85 15.51
N ASP A 57 -40.98 15.33 14.29
CA ASP A 57 -41.94 14.42 13.65
C ASP A 57 -41.51 12.94 13.68
N GLY A 58 -40.41 12.65 14.39
CA GLY A 58 -39.80 11.33 14.47
C GLY A 58 -38.72 11.07 13.42
N SER A 59 -38.49 11.99 12.48
CA SER A 59 -37.35 11.94 11.57
C SER A 59 -36.08 12.55 12.19
N ILE A 60 -34.93 12.14 11.64
CA ILE A 60 -33.62 12.56 12.12
C ILE A 60 -32.94 13.41 11.05
N ASP A 61 -32.59 14.65 11.41
CA ASP A 61 -31.88 15.60 10.54
C ASP A 61 -30.38 15.31 10.48
N ALA A 62 -29.81 14.87 11.58
CA ALA A 62 -28.41 14.51 11.68
C ALA A 62 -28.18 13.46 12.77
N CYS A 63 -27.17 12.61 12.58
CA CYS A 63 -26.73 11.68 13.61
C CYS A 63 -25.21 11.53 13.65
N ALA A 64 -24.70 11.16 14.82
CA ALA A 64 -23.37 10.60 15.01
C ALA A 64 -23.48 9.30 15.81
N LEU A 65 -22.84 8.22 15.36
CA LEU A 65 -22.82 6.91 16.01
C LEU A 65 -21.37 6.50 16.27
N GLY A 66 -21.06 6.17 17.53
CA GLY A 66 -19.81 5.57 17.96
C GLY A 66 -20.00 4.12 18.41
N LEU A 67 -19.09 3.24 18.01
CA LEU A 67 -19.02 1.84 18.46
C LEU A 67 -17.80 1.65 19.36
N ILE A 68 -18.03 1.18 20.57
CA ILE A 68 -17.04 0.96 21.62
C ILE A 68 -16.45 -0.44 21.45
N HIS A 69 -15.13 -0.57 21.50
CA HIS A 69 -14.44 -1.86 21.39
C HIS A 69 -13.23 -1.93 22.34
N PRO A 70 -12.88 -3.15 22.81
CA PRO A 70 -11.77 -3.35 23.74
C PRO A 70 -10.40 -3.28 23.04
N LEU A 71 -9.41 -2.83 23.80
CA LEU A 71 -7.98 -2.75 23.48
C LEU A 71 -7.16 -3.11 24.73
N LEU A 72 -5.85 -3.26 24.58
CA LEU A 72 -4.96 -3.33 25.74
C LEU A 72 -4.85 -1.95 26.41
N PRO A 73 -4.91 -1.87 27.75
CA PRO A 73 -4.73 -0.61 28.46
C PRO A 73 -3.38 0.06 28.18
N THR A 74 -3.39 1.38 28.05
CA THR A 74 -2.17 2.21 28.01
C THR A 74 -2.40 3.49 28.83
N PRO A 75 -1.34 4.25 29.18
CA PRO A 75 -1.52 5.53 29.88
C PRO A 75 -2.44 6.53 29.16
N ALA A 76 -2.53 6.49 27.82
CA ALA A 76 -3.40 7.38 27.04
C ALA A 76 -4.89 6.94 27.08
N TYR A 77 -5.16 5.66 27.35
CA TYR A 77 -6.49 5.08 27.44
C TYR A 77 -6.51 3.94 28.49
N PRO A 78 -6.59 4.29 29.79
CA PRO A 78 -6.35 3.34 30.89
C PRO A 78 -7.41 2.25 31.01
N LYS A 79 -8.61 2.45 30.47
CA LYS A 79 -9.65 1.41 30.44
C LYS A 79 -9.44 0.34 29.37
N GLY A 80 -8.48 0.53 28.44
CA GLY A 80 -8.35 -0.36 27.29
C GLY A 80 -9.63 -0.37 26.44
N LEU A 81 -10.24 0.80 26.22
CA LEU A 81 -11.43 0.96 25.39
C LEU A 81 -11.19 2.07 24.38
N ALA A 82 -11.65 1.86 23.14
CA ALA A 82 -11.71 2.87 22.11
C ALA A 82 -13.13 2.96 21.54
N ALA A 83 -13.51 4.15 21.07
CA ALA A 83 -14.75 4.32 20.34
C ALA A 83 -14.46 4.74 18.90
N ARG A 84 -14.97 3.96 17.95
CA ARG A 84 -14.91 4.30 16.53
C ARG A 84 -16.18 5.02 16.13
N VAL A 85 -16.07 6.27 15.70
CA VAL A 85 -17.16 7.00 15.05
C VAL A 85 -17.46 6.31 13.71
N HIS A 86 -18.57 5.59 13.68
CA HIS A 86 -18.97 4.72 12.59
C HIS A 86 -19.87 5.43 11.57
N VAL A 87 -20.70 6.35 12.03
CA VAL A 87 -21.62 7.14 11.18
C VAL A 87 -21.58 8.58 11.64
N VAL A 88 -21.44 9.49 10.68
CA VAL A 88 -21.81 10.89 10.84
C VAL A 88 -22.58 11.27 9.58
N ALA A 89 -23.86 11.57 9.73
CA ALA A 89 -24.74 11.88 8.62
C ALA A 89 -25.55 13.14 8.94
N THR A 90 -25.79 13.95 7.92
CA THR A 90 -26.70 15.10 7.97
C THR A 90 -27.48 15.13 6.68
N ARG A 91 -28.82 15.22 6.77
CA ARG A 91 -29.68 15.30 5.59
C ARG A 91 -29.27 16.51 4.72
N PRO A 92 -29.26 16.36 3.38
CA PRO A 92 -28.77 17.40 2.46
C PRO A 92 -29.43 18.78 2.61
N ASP A 93 -30.74 18.80 2.88
CA ASP A 93 -31.60 19.98 3.05
C ASP A 93 -31.23 20.87 4.24
N VAL A 94 -30.55 20.31 5.25
CA VAL A 94 -30.16 21.02 6.49
C VAL A 94 -28.65 21.10 6.71
N ARG A 95 -27.84 20.78 5.67
CA ARG A 95 -26.38 20.92 5.74
C ARG A 95 -25.94 22.38 5.96
N ARG A 96 -24.68 22.55 6.38
CA ARG A 96 -24.05 23.85 6.70
C ARG A 96 -24.69 24.63 7.86
N ARG A 97 -25.52 23.99 8.68
CA ARG A 97 -26.10 24.54 9.92
C ARG A 97 -25.32 24.18 11.19
N GLY A 98 -24.14 23.57 11.05
CA GLY A 98 -23.33 23.10 12.19
C GLY A 98 -23.83 21.80 12.84
N TYR A 99 -24.81 21.12 12.25
CA TYR A 99 -25.43 19.92 12.83
C TYR A 99 -24.45 18.77 13.05
N ALA A 100 -23.61 18.46 12.06
CA ALA A 100 -22.55 17.46 12.20
C ALA A 100 -21.61 17.76 13.39
N ARG A 101 -21.20 19.02 13.56
CA ARG A 101 -20.39 19.44 14.72
C ARG A 101 -21.14 19.18 16.03
N ALA A 102 -22.41 19.57 16.09
CA ALA A 102 -23.21 19.44 17.29
C ALA A 102 -23.39 17.98 17.74
N VAL A 103 -23.72 17.05 16.81
CA VAL A 103 -23.89 15.63 17.16
C VAL A 103 -22.57 14.93 17.48
N VAL A 104 -21.47 15.27 16.78
CA VAL A 104 -20.16 14.67 17.06
C VAL A 104 -19.61 15.17 18.39
N SER A 105 -19.69 16.47 18.68
CA SER A 105 -19.28 17.01 19.99
C SER A 105 -20.03 16.33 21.13
N ALA A 106 -21.36 16.22 21.02
CA ALA A 106 -22.18 15.55 22.03
C ALA A 106 -21.79 14.08 22.23
N LEU A 107 -21.50 13.35 21.15
CA LEU A 107 -21.01 11.97 21.21
C LEU A 107 -19.67 11.86 21.95
N LEU A 108 -18.69 12.69 21.59
CA LEU A 108 -17.35 12.65 22.20
C LEU A 108 -17.40 13.05 23.67
N ASP A 109 -18.17 14.08 24.01
CA ASP A 109 -18.35 14.51 25.40
C ASP A 109 -18.96 13.40 26.25
N HIS A 110 -19.99 12.72 25.73
CA HIS A 110 -20.59 11.59 26.42
C HIS A 110 -19.61 10.43 26.62
N LEU A 111 -18.86 10.04 25.59
CA LEU A 111 -17.86 8.98 25.69
C LEU A 111 -16.75 9.31 26.71
N ARG A 112 -16.36 10.58 26.82
CA ARG A 112 -15.42 11.04 27.86
C ARG A 112 -15.99 10.85 29.27
N THR A 113 -17.29 11.08 29.48
CA THR A 113 -17.92 10.82 30.80
C THR A 113 -17.89 9.34 31.18
N GLU A 114 -17.89 8.44 30.19
CA GLU A 114 -17.70 6.99 30.39
C GLU A 114 -16.21 6.59 30.53
N GLN A 115 -15.29 7.57 30.50
CA GLN A 115 -13.83 7.42 30.50
C GLN A 115 -13.28 6.63 29.30
N ILE A 116 -13.93 6.77 28.14
CA ILE A 116 -13.40 6.33 26.86
C ILE A 116 -12.66 7.52 26.26
N THR A 117 -11.35 7.40 26.09
CA THR A 117 -10.47 8.53 25.76
C THR A 117 -9.77 8.39 24.41
N LEU A 118 -9.82 7.21 23.79
CA LEU A 118 -9.36 7.00 22.43
C LEU A 118 -10.54 7.01 21.46
N PHE A 119 -10.49 7.93 20.48
CA PHE A 119 -11.50 8.08 19.45
C PHE A 119 -10.89 7.86 18.07
N GLU A 120 -11.56 7.02 17.28
CA GLU A 120 -11.15 6.72 15.91
C GLU A 120 -12.25 7.13 14.94
N LEU A 121 -11.89 7.59 13.75
CA LEU A 121 -12.85 7.80 12.68
C LEU A 121 -12.20 7.63 11.31
N HIS A 122 -13.03 7.49 10.30
CA HIS A 122 -12.63 7.66 8.90
C HIS A 122 -13.36 8.88 8.35
N ALA A 123 -12.60 9.85 7.85
CA ALA A 123 -13.14 11.10 7.30
C ALA A 123 -12.86 11.18 5.80
N SER A 124 -13.85 11.63 5.03
CA SER A 124 -13.61 12.13 3.68
C SER A 124 -12.82 13.45 3.72
N GLU A 125 -12.22 13.83 2.59
CA GLU A 125 -11.50 15.11 2.49
C GLU A 125 -12.39 16.31 2.84
N GLU A 126 -13.65 16.28 2.41
CA GLU A 126 -14.65 17.33 2.70
C GLU A 126 -14.95 17.45 4.21
N ALA A 127 -14.99 16.34 4.93
CA ALA A 127 -15.31 16.31 6.35
C ALA A 127 -14.09 16.49 7.27
N ALA A 128 -12.87 16.33 6.75
CA ALA A 128 -11.63 16.40 7.52
C ALA A 128 -11.44 17.70 8.32
N PRO A 129 -11.74 18.91 7.79
CA PRO A 129 -11.62 20.16 8.55
C PRO A 129 -12.43 20.16 9.85
N LEU A 130 -13.67 19.67 9.81
CA LEU A 130 -14.53 19.57 11.00
C LEU A 130 -13.88 18.72 12.09
N TYR A 131 -13.32 17.57 11.73
CA TYR A 131 -12.72 16.67 12.72
C TYR A 131 -11.40 17.22 13.28
N ARG A 132 -10.60 17.93 12.46
CA ARG A 132 -9.38 18.60 12.97
C ARG A 132 -9.71 19.65 14.03
N GLU A 133 -10.77 20.44 13.83
CA GLU A 133 -11.25 21.41 14.83
C GLU A 133 -11.70 20.74 16.13
N LEU A 134 -12.18 19.50 16.06
CA LEU A 134 -12.57 18.69 17.22
C LEU A 134 -11.39 17.97 17.88
N GLY A 135 -10.17 18.19 17.39
CA GLY A 135 -8.94 17.64 17.97
C GLY A 135 -8.50 16.30 17.37
N PHE A 136 -9.12 15.82 16.29
CA PHE A 136 -8.61 14.64 15.58
C PHE A 136 -7.35 14.99 14.80
N ALA A 137 -6.31 14.17 14.98
CA ALA A 137 -5.12 14.19 14.14
C ALA A 137 -5.17 13.03 13.13
N GLY A 138 -4.64 13.25 11.94
CA GLY A 138 -4.48 12.18 10.95
C GLY A 138 -3.47 11.13 11.43
N SER A 139 -3.75 9.85 11.17
CA SER A 139 -2.84 8.74 11.42
C SER A 139 -2.65 7.93 10.13
N PRO A 140 -1.40 7.68 9.68
CA PRO A 140 -1.12 6.98 8.43
C PRO A 140 -1.36 5.46 8.46
N ALA A 141 -1.92 4.89 9.54
CA ALA A 141 -1.77 3.46 9.84
C ALA A 141 -3.03 2.58 9.77
N LEU A 142 -4.13 3.00 9.13
CA LEU A 142 -5.32 2.15 8.99
C LEU A 142 -5.32 1.36 7.68
N MET A 143 -4.86 0.10 7.73
CA MET A 143 -5.07 -0.88 6.66
C MET A 143 -6.36 -1.66 6.91
N ARG A 144 -7.16 -1.89 5.85
CA ARG A 144 -8.38 -2.69 5.90
C ARG A 144 -8.36 -3.75 4.81
N MET A 145 -8.75 -4.97 5.15
CA MET A 145 -8.97 -6.07 4.22
C MET A 145 -10.27 -6.76 4.60
N ALA A 146 -11.19 -6.94 3.65
CA ALA A 146 -12.37 -7.79 3.83
C ALA A 146 -12.02 -9.20 3.34
N ALA A 147 -11.94 -10.17 4.24
CA ALA A 147 -11.68 -11.56 3.89
C ALA A 147 -13.01 -12.29 3.67
N THR A 148 -13.56 -12.29 2.46
CA THR A 148 -14.68 -13.16 2.07
C THR A 148 -14.64 -13.48 0.57
N ALA A 149 -15.11 -14.70 0.23
CA ALA A 149 -14.84 -15.53 -0.96
C ALA A 149 -14.54 -14.81 -2.30
N ALA A 150 -13.53 -15.35 -2.99
CA ALA A 150 -12.98 -14.88 -4.26
C ALA A 150 -14.03 -14.54 -5.34
N GLN A 151 -13.89 -13.35 -5.93
CA GLN A 151 -14.47 -12.97 -7.23
C GLN A 151 -13.57 -11.93 -7.94
N PRO A 152 -13.68 -11.78 -9.28
CA PRO A 152 -12.56 -11.76 -10.20
C PRO A 152 -11.93 -10.38 -10.43
N THR A 153 -10.67 -10.42 -10.87
CA THR A 153 -9.84 -9.29 -11.29
C THR A 153 -10.45 -8.48 -12.43
N VAL A 154 -10.61 -7.17 -12.25
CA VAL A 154 -10.83 -6.15 -13.30
C VAL A 154 -10.03 -4.88 -12.92
N PRO A 155 -9.45 -4.13 -13.89
CA PRO A 155 -8.20 -3.37 -13.73
C PRO A 155 -8.30 -1.97 -13.10
N ASP A 156 -7.09 -1.48 -12.77
CA ASP A 156 -6.63 -0.19 -12.24
C ASP A 156 -7.49 1.06 -12.52
N LEU A 157 -7.92 1.72 -11.44
CA LEU A 157 -8.22 3.16 -11.38
C LEU A 157 -7.64 3.72 -10.08
N ARG A 158 -6.48 4.39 -10.20
CA ARG A 158 -5.75 5.03 -9.09
C ARG A 158 -6.49 6.27 -8.56
N PRO A 159 -6.46 6.54 -7.25
CA PRO A 159 -6.53 7.90 -6.73
C PRO A 159 -5.20 8.33 -6.12
N GLU A 160 -4.79 9.55 -6.47
CA GLU A 160 -3.58 10.23 -6.00
C GLU A 160 -3.72 10.75 -4.56
N HIS A 161 -2.59 10.85 -3.85
CA HIS A 161 -2.46 11.39 -2.49
C HIS A 161 -2.48 12.92 -2.45
N VAL A 162 -2.99 13.53 -1.36
CA VAL A 162 -2.37 14.75 -0.80
C VAL A 162 -2.33 14.74 0.75
N ALA A 163 -1.11 14.96 1.27
CA ALA A 163 -0.77 15.30 2.64
C ALA A 163 -0.93 16.81 2.93
N THR A 164 -1.38 17.20 4.14
CA THR A 164 -1.31 18.60 4.61
C THR A 164 -0.02 18.86 5.41
N LYS A 165 1.06 19.22 4.71
CA LYS A 165 1.76 20.48 4.98
C LYS A 165 1.18 21.50 3.97
N SER A 166 1.53 22.78 3.95
CA SER A 166 1.35 23.52 2.68
C SER A 166 2.32 22.87 1.71
N SER A 167 1.90 21.74 1.14
CA SER A 167 2.73 20.90 0.32
C SER A 167 3.11 21.82 -0.83
N PRO A 168 4.41 21.94 -1.12
CA PRO A 168 4.79 22.59 -2.36
C PRO A 168 3.99 21.92 -3.47
N LYS A 169 3.64 22.66 -4.53
CA LYS A 169 3.02 22.05 -5.70
C LYS A 169 3.78 20.74 -6.02
N PRO A 170 3.12 19.62 -6.36
CA PRO A 170 3.77 18.31 -6.48
C PRO A 170 5.11 18.35 -7.22
N GLU A 171 5.23 19.22 -8.23
CA GLU A 171 6.47 19.46 -8.98
C GLU A 171 7.57 20.06 -8.10
N HIS A 172 7.28 21.07 -7.28
CA HIS A 172 8.25 21.64 -6.35
C HIS A 172 8.63 20.67 -5.23
N TYR A 173 7.70 19.83 -4.74
CA TYR A 173 8.05 18.81 -3.77
C TYR A 173 8.96 17.74 -4.40
N ALA A 174 8.64 17.29 -5.63
CA ALA A 174 9.46 16.35 -6.40
C ALA A 174 10.90 16.86 -6.60
N GLU A 175 11.09 18.16 -6.76
CA GLU A 175 12.43 18.76 -6.82
C GLU A 175 13.20 18.73 -5.49
N THR A 176 12.51 18.66 -4.36
CA THR A 176 13.12 18.65 -3.02
C THR A 176 13.45 17.26 -2.48
N VAL A 177 12.88 16.20 -3.06
CA VAL A 177 13.10 14.83 -2.61
C VAL A 177 14.31 14.20 -3.28
N ALA A 178 14.82 13.12 -2.67
CA ALA A 178 15.91 12.35 -3.26
C ALA A 178 15.49 11.80 -4.62
N LYS A 179 16.32 12.05 -5.64
CA LYS A 179 16.16 11.53 -6.98
C LYS A 179 17.00 10.28 -7.11
N ALA A 180 16.39 9.23 -7.67
CA ALA A 180 17.07 7.99 -7.94
C ALA A 180 16.78 7.49 -9.35
N THR A 181 17.80 7.00 -10.03
CA THR A 181 17.64 6.15 -11.21
C THR A 181 17.23 4.75 -10.75
N MET A 182 16.44 4.06 -11.57
CA MET A 182 15.97 2.71 -11.24
C MET A 182 16.31 1.74 -12.37
N TRP A 183 16.71 0.53 -12.02
CA TRP A 183 16.92 -0.57 -12.95
C TRP A 183 16.24 -1.84 -12.42
N ALA A 184 15.97 -2.78 -13.31
CA ALA A 184 15.38 -4.06 -12.94
C ALA A 184 15.91 -5.20 -13.81
N CYS A 185 16.21 -6.33 -13.17
CA CYS A 185 16.80 -7.50 -13.82
C CYS A 185 16.09 -8.80 -13.45
N LEU A 186 16.32 -9.84 -14.26
CA LEU A 186 15.93 -11.21 -14.01
C LEU A 186 17.14 -12.09 -13.70
N TYR A 187 16.97 -12.93 -12.71
CA TYR A 187 17.90 -14.00 -12.36
C TYR A 187 17.36 -15.34 -12.86
N PHE A 188 18.09 -15.96 -13.80
CA PHE A 188 17.75 -17.29 -14.32
C PHE A 188 18.74 -18.34 -13.84
N THR A 189 18.23 -19.56 -13.72
CA THR A 189 19.01 -20.78 -13.46
C THR A 189 18.73 -21.81 -14.54
N ASP A 190 19.67 -22.72 -14.79
CA ASP A 190 19.39 -23.93 -15.58
C ASP A 190 18.77 -25.05 -14.75
N GLU A 191 18.59 -26.21 -15.37
CA GLU A 191 18.04 -27.41 -14.74
C GLU A 191 18.87 -27.93 -13.57
N ASP A 192 20.15 -27.57 -13.49
CA ASP A 192 21.09 -27.93 -12.42
C ASP A 192 21.28 -26.80 -11.39
N ASP A 193 20.37 -25.81 -11.36
CA ASP A 193 20.40 -24.63 -10.49
C ASP A 193 21.63 -23.72 -10.70
N GLN A 194 22.22 -23.73 -11.90
CA GLN A 194 23.39 -22.91 -12.20
C GLN A 194 23.01 -21.53 -12.76
N PRO A 195 23.60 -20.45 -12.25
CA PRO A 195 23.30 -19.10 -12.71
C PRO A 195 23.66 -18.89 -14.18
N LEU A 196 22.72 -18.26 -14.89
CA LEU A 196 22.94 -17.70 -16.23
C LEU A 196 23.40 -16.25 -16.12
N GLN A 197 24.39 -15.85 -16.91
CA GLN A 197 24.77 -14.44 -17.12
C GLN A 197 24.94 -14.17 -18.62
N VAL A 198 24.75 -12.91 -19.00
CA VAL A 198 25.02 -12.39 -20.34
C VAL A 198 26.27 -11.51 -20.31
N HIS A 199 27.09 -11.57 -21.36
CA HIS A 199 28.30 -10.77 -21.47
C HIS A 199 27.99 -9.43 -22.14
N SER A 200 28.39 -8.32 -21.53
CA SER A 200 28.18 -6.97 -22.07
C SER A 200 29.27 -6.59 -23.08
N VAL A 201 28.86 -6.07 -24.24
CA VAL A 201 29.81 -5.59 -25.28
C VAL A 201 30.39 -4.21 -24.99
N TYR A 202 29.79 -3.45 -24.07
CA TYR A 202 30.15 -2.05 -23.78
C TYR A 202 30.73 -1.83 -22.37
N SER A 203 30.74 -2.84 -21.50
CA SER A 203 31.21 -2.71 -20.11
C SER A 203 32.40 -3.63 -19.81
N PRO A 204 33.64 -3.24 -20.15
CA PRO A 204 34.84 -4.03 -19.86
C PRO A 204 35.07 -4.26 -18.35
N ALA A 205 34.64 -3.32 -17.51
CA ALA A 205 34.82 -3.39 -16.06
C ALA A 205 33.78 -4.29 -15.37
N TYR A 206 32.60 -4.44 -15.97
CA TYR A 206 31.50 -5.26 -15.45
C TYR A 206 30.97 -6.15 -16.58
N PRO A 207 31.80 -7.13 -17.04
CA PRO A 207 31.57 -7.81 -18.30
C PRO A 207 30.43 -8.82 -18.26
N TRP A 208 30.08 -9.37 -17.10
CA TRP A 208 28.99 -10.34 -16.97
C TRP A 208 27.89 -9.78 -16.10
N GLN A 209 26.65 -9.87 -16.59
CA GLN A 209 25.51 -9.18 -16.01
C GLN A 209 24.27 -10.09 -15.99
N LEU A 210 23.34 -9.72 -15.11
CA LEU A 210 21.98 -10.22 -15.17
C LEU A 210 21.27 -9.58 -16.36
N VAL A 211 20.28 -10.30 -16.88
CA VAL A 211 19.43 -9.80 -17.96
C VAL A 211 18.55 -8.68 -17.42
N GLY A 212 18.61 -7.49 -18.00
CA GLY A 212 17.81 -6.35 -17.55
C GLY A 212 18.50 -5.00 -17.69
N GLY A 213 17.69 -3.96 -17.59
CA GLY A 213 18.09 -2.59 -17.91
C GLY A 213 17.42 -1.53 -17.04
N THR A 214 17.44 -0.31 -17.57
CA THR A 214 16.95 0.88 -16.85
C THR A 214 15.43 0.96 -16.97
N VAL A 215 14.78 1.38 -15.90
CA VAL A 215 13.33 1.57 -15.88
C VAL A 215 12.96 2.83 -16.64
N ASP A 216 12.08 2.68 -17.63
CA ASP A 216 11.56 3.79 -18.41
C ASP A 216 10.50 4.61 -17.63
N PRO A 217 10.31 5.89 -17.98
CA PRO A 217 9.27 6.71 -17.37
C PRO A 217 7.88 6.07 -17.47
N GLY A 218 7.26 5.83 -16.31
CA GLY A 218 5.91 5.23 -16.22
C GLY A 218 5.88 3.71 -16.20
N GLU A 219 7.03 3.04 -16.27
CA GLU A 219 7.16 1.59 -16.21
C GLU A 219 7.37 1.11 -14.76
N HIS A 220 6.76 -0.02 -14.39
CA HIS A 220 7.05 -0.70 -13.12
C HIS A 220 8.30 -1.59 -13.27
N PRO A 221 9.11 -1.80 -12.20
CA PRO A 221 10.33 -2.62 -12.27
C PRO A 221 10.14 -4.01 -12.90
N TRP A 222 9.02 -4.69 -12.60
CA TRP A 222 8.73 -5.98 -13.20
C TRP A 222 8.47 -5.89 -14.71
N GLN A 223 7.78 -4.83 -15.17
CA GLN A 223 7.53 -4.61 -16.59
C GLN A 223 8.85 -4.37 -17.33
N THR A 224 9.74 -3.55 -16.76
CA THR A 224 11.10 -3.33 -17.27
C THR A 224 11.85 -4.64 -17.39
N ALA A 225 11.92 -5.44 -16.32
CA ALA A 225 12.64 -6.71 -16.33
C ALA A 225 12.10 -7.69 -17.40
N VAL A 226 10.79 -7.69 -17.63
CA VAL A 226 10.14 -8.52 -18.68
C VAL A 226 10.45 -8.00 -20.08
N ARG A 227 10.37 -6.68 -20.30
CA ARG A 227 10.68 -6.03 -21.57
C ARG A 227 12.14 -6.27 -21.97
N GLU A 228 13.06 -5.93 -21.08
CA GLU A 228 14.50 -6.08 -21.29
C GLU A 228 14.86 -7.55 -21.55
N CYS A 229 14.22 -8.50 -20.84
CA CYS A 229 14.46 -9.92 -21.11
C CYS A 229 14.01 -10.38 -22.51
N ALA A 230 12.91 -9.82 -23.01
CA ALA A 230 12.45 -10.09 -24.36
C ALA A 230 13.40 -9.45 -25.41
N GLU A 231 13.92 -8.27 -25.12
CA GLU A 231 14.83 -7.50 -25.99
C GLU A 231 16.24 -8.11 -26.01
N GLU A 232 16.84 -8.38 -24.86
CA GLU A 232 18.22 -8.82 -24.70
C GLU A 232 18.45 -10.30 -25.04
N ILE A 233 17.50 -11.19 -24.71
CA ILE A 233 17.70 -12.66 -24.84
C ILE A 233 16.56 -13.41 -25.54
N GLY A 234 15.50 -12.70 -25.96
CA GLY A 234 14.36 -13.30 -26.67
C GLY A 234 13.44 -14.16 -25.81
N ILE A 235 13.50 -14.04 -24.48
CA ILE A 235 12.66 -14.80 -23.53
C ILE A 235 11.65 -13.87 -22.88
N THR A 236 10.38 -14.31 -22.78
CA THR A 236 9.37 -13.61 -21.99
C THR A 236 9.01 -14.47 -20.78
N PRO A 237 9.42 -14.10 -19.56
CA PRO A 237 9.06 -14.86 -18.36
C PRO A 237 7.55 -14.82 -18.13
N ALA A 238 6.99 -15.93 -17.65
CA ALA A 238 5.58 -16.04 -17.29
C ALA A 238 5.43 -16.19 -15.78
N GLY A 239 4.41 -15.55 -15.19
CA GLY A 239 4.09 -15.67 -13.78
C GLY A 239 4.05 -14.34 -13.03
N GLN A 240 3.93 -14.42 -11.70
CA GLN A 240 3.95 -13.26 -10.82
C GLN A 240 5.39 -12.91 -10.41
N PRO A 241 5.73 -11.62 -10.24
CA PRO A 241 7.06 -11.21 -9.81
C PRO A 241 7.40 -11.77 -8.43
N ARG A 242 8.56 -12.41 -8.31
CA ARG A 242 9.18 -12.78 -7.04
C ARG A 242 10.49 -12.03 -6.88
N LEU A 243 10.55 -11.12 -5.92
CA LEU A 243 11.74 -10.32 -5.65
C LEU A 243 12.81 -11.17 -4.94
N LEU A 244 14.03 -11.17 -5.48
CA LEU A 244 15.20 -11.83 -4.89
C LEU A 244 16.13 -10.84 -4.20
N ALA A 245 16.32 -9.64 -4.76
CA ALA A 245 17.13 -8.63 -4.12
C ALA A 245 16.62 -7.22 -4.45
N THR A 246 16.80 -6.29 -3.51
CA THR A 246 16.79 -4.87 -3.81
C THR A 246 18.14 -4.25 -3.51
N VAL A 247 18.55 -3.35 -4.38
CA VAL A 247 19.81 -2.63 -4.30
C VAL A 247 19.53 -1.16 -4.04
N TYR A 248 20.29 -0.55 -3.14
CA TYR A 248 20.32 0.90 -3.00
C TYR A 248 21.76 1.40 -3.00
N SER A 249 22.03 2.40 -3.83
CA SER A 249 23.37 2.95 -4.04
C SER A 249 23.34 4.46 -3.90
N LEU A 250 24.30 5.03 -3.19
CA LEU A 250 24.44 6.48 -3.09
C LEU A 250 25.04 7.08 -4.39
N PRO A 251 24.84 8.38 -4.66
CA PRO A 251 25.55 9.07 -5.73
C PRO A 251 27.07 8.98 -5.52
N GLY A 252 27.83 8.83 -6.61
CA GLY A 252 29.28 8.63 -6.55
C GLY A 252 29.90 8.43 -7.94
N GLY A 253 31.22 8.52 -8.06
CA GLY A 253 31.93 8.23 -9.32
C GLY A 253 31.58 9.15 -10.50
N GLY A 254 31.06 10.35 -10.23
CA GLY A 254 30.54 11.27 -11.26
C GLY A 254 29.04 11.07 -11.58
N TRP A 255 28.39 10.06 -10.99
CA TRP A 255 26.94 9.85 -11.11
C TRP A 255 26.16 10.73 -10.11
N PRO A 256 25.20 11.55 -10.57
CA PRO A 256 24.57 12.58 -9.74
C PRO A 256 23.42 12.08 -8.85
N TYR A 257 22.89 10.88 -9.11
CA TYR A 257 21.68 10.37 -8.44
C TYR A 257 21.96 9.10 -7.65
N SER A 258 21.09 8.81 -6.68
CA SER A 258 21.10 7.48 -6.07
C SER A 258 20.63 6.46 -7.11
N THR A 259 20.94 5.18 -6.94
CA THR A 259 20.45 4.12 -7.83
C THR A 259 19.71 3.06 -7.04
N ILE A 260 18.51 2.72 -7.50
CA ILE A 260 17.67 1.65 -6.94
C ILE A 260 17.62 0.49 -7.94
N GLY A 261 17.80 -0.73 -7.45
CA GLY A 261 17.72 -1.93 -8.25
C GLY A 261 16.71 -2.93 -7.72
N CYS A 262 16.05 -3.65 -8.62
CA CYS A 262 15.27 -4.83 -8.30
C CYS A 262 15.76 -6.03 -9.11
N VAL A 263 16.04 -7.14 -8.42
CA VAL A 263 16.34 -8.42 -9.06
C VAL A 263 15.17 -9.37 -8.79
N PHE A 264 14.54 -9.87 -9.85
CA PHE A 264 13.43 -10.80 -9.76
C PHE A 264 13.87 -12.22 -10.17
N ASP A 265 13.15 -13.22 -9.64
CA ASP A 265 13.31 -14.61 -10.04
C ASP A 265 12.75 -14.81 -11.46
N GLY A 266 13.62 -15.02 -12.43
CA GLY A 266 13.27 -15.39 -13.80
C GLY A 266 12.91 -16.87 -13.94
N GLY A 267 13.21 -17.68 -12.91
CA GLY A 267 12.91 -19.09 -12.87
C GLY A 267 13.99 -19.97 -13.47
N ARG A 268 13.59 -21.20 -13.79
CA ARG A 268 14.45 -22.28 -14.28
C ARG A 268 14.24 -22.46 -15.78
N LEU A 269 15.31 -22.30 -16.56
CA LEU A 269 15.32 -22.49 -18.00
C LEU A 269 15.78 -23.91 -18.34
N THR A 270 15.06 -24.55 -19.26
CA THR A 270 15.48 -25.83 -19.83
C THR A 270 16.68 -25.66 -20.75
N ALA A 271 17.45 -26.73 -20.95
CA ALA A 271 18.55 -26.72 -21.91
C ALA A 271 18.10 -26.33 -23.35
N ALA A 272 16.84 -26.62 -23.71
CA ALA A 272 16.27 -26.21 -24.99
C ALA A 272 16.02 -24.69 -25.07
N GLN A 273 15.51 -24.08 -23.99
CA GLN A 273 15.33 -22.64 -23.91
C GLN A 273 16.68 -21.91 -23.94
N ILE A 274 17.68 -22.39 -23.20
CA ILE A 274 19.02 -21.79 -23.18
C ILE A 274 19.67 -21.82 -24.57
N ARG A 275 19.58 -22.94 -25.30
CA ARG A 275 20.06 -23.02 -26.70
C ARG A 275 19.28 -22.13 -27.67
N GLY A 276 18.05 -21.77 -27.33
CA GLY A 276 17.18 -20.91 -28.13
C GLY A 276 17.30 -19.43 -27.82
N ILE A 277 18.18 -19.02 -26.90
CA ILE A 277 18.43 -17.62 -26.58
C ILE A 277 18.92 -16.88 -27.83
N VAL A 278 18.32 -15.72 -28.09
CA VAL A 278 18.70 -14.81 -29.17
C VAL A 278 19.20 -13.54 -28.52
N LEU A 279 20.51 -13.32 -28.58
CA LEU A 279 21.12 -12.13 -27.99
C LEU A 279 20.88 -10.90 -28.84
N ASN A 280 20.58 -9.76 -28.20
CA ASN A 280 20.70 -8.46 -28.84
C ASN A 280 22.20 -8.14 -29.04
N PRO A 281 22.72 -8.12 -30.28
CA PRO A 281 24.16 -7.94 -30.53
C PRO A 281 24.65 -6.52 -30.20
N GLU A 282 23.76 -5.54 -30.02
CA GLU A 282 24.12 -4.20 -29.58
C GLU A 282 24.50 -4.16 -28.08
N GLU A 283 24.06 -5.15 -27.31
CA GLU A 283 24.22 -5.20 -25.86
C GLU A 283 25.05 -6.40 -25.39
N HIS A 284 24.84 -7.56 -26.01
CA HIS A 284 25.42 -8.83 -25.60
C HIS A 284 25.93 -9.68 -26.77
N ASP A 285 27.11 -10.26 -26.60
CA ASP A 285 27.75 -11.16 -27.58
C ASP A 285 27.89 -12.61 -27.08
N GLU A 286 27.69 -12.85 -25.79
CA GLU A 286 27.82 -14.18 -25.20
C GLU A 286 26.82 -14.43 -24.06
N VAL A 287 26.34 -15.67 -23.94
CA VAL A 287 25.59 -16.15 -22.78
C VAL A 287 26.30 -17.37 -22.19
N ARG A 288 26.42 -17.42 -20.87
CA ARG A 288 27.01 -18.56 -20.18
C ARG A 288 26.15 -18.98 -19.00
N VAL A 289 26.15 -20.29 -18.76
CA VAL A 289 25.63 -20.92 -17.56
C VAL A 289 26.77 -21.69 -16.93
N LEU A 290 27.14 -21.32 -15.70
CA LEU A 290 28.29 -21.89 -15.01
C LEU A 290 27.93 -22.20 -13.55
N PRO A 291 28.61 -23.18 -12.94
CA PRO A 291 28.64 -23.33 -11.49
C PRO A 291 28.82 -21.98 -10.80
N LEU A 292 28.08 -21.71 -9.71
CA LEU A 292 28.18 -20.42 -9.01
C LEU A 292 29.65 -20.01 -8.77
N THR A 293 30.49 -20.93 -8.30
CA THR A 293 31.92 -20.68 -8.04
C THR A 293 32.74 -20.35 -9.30
N GLY A 294 32.30 -20.77 -10.47
CA GLY A 294 32.94 -20.48 -11.76
C GLY A 294 32.85 -19.02 -12.16
N TRP A 295 31.90 -18.26 -11.61
CA TRP A 295 31.76 -16.82 -11.88
C TRP A 295 32.79 -15.96 -11.16
N LYS A 296 33.41 -16.47 -10.10
CA LYS A 296 34.33 -15.71 -9.24
C LYS A 296 35.51 -15.09 -10.01
N GLU A 297 36.00 -15.78 -11.04
CA GLU A 297 37.15 -15.34 -11.84
C GLU A 297 36.74 -14.46 -13.04
N LEU A 298 35.45 -14.44 -13.37
CA LEU A 298 34.92 -13.73 -14.53
C LEU A 298 34.31 -12.37 -14.17
N MET A 299 34.06 -12.13 -12.88
CA MET A 299 33.35 -10.95 -12.39
C MET A 299 34.19 -10.19 -11.37
N PRO A 300 34.02 -8.86 -11.26
CA PRO A 300 34.51 -8.11 -10.12
C PRO A 300 34.06 -8.73 -8.78
N PRO A 301 34.87 -8.64 -7.71
CA PRO A 301 34.50 -9.22 -6.41
C PRO A 301 33.13 -8.75 -5.88
N GLY A 302 32.77 -7.49 -6.13
CA GLY A 302 31.47 -6.93 -5.76
C GLY A 302 30.31 -7.58 -6.51
N ASP A 303 30.41 -7.74 -7.83
CA ASP A 303 29.39 -8.41 -8.65
C ASP A 303 29.22 -9.87 -8.21
N PHE A 304 30.33 -10.57 -7.95
CA PHE A 304 30.29 -11.95 -7.50
C PHE A 304 29.62 -12.09 -6.12
N ALA A 305 29.90 -11.18 -5.18
CA ALA A 305 29.22 -11.15 -3.89
C ALA A 305 27.70 -10.92 -4.03
N ARG A 306 27.28 -10.08 -4.99
CA ARG A 306 25.87 -9.86 -5.31
C ARG A 306 25.21 -11.11 -5.90
N LEU A 307 25.90 -11.80 -6.81
CA LEU A 307 25.42 -13.06 -7.38
C LEU A 307 25.18 -14.10 -6.29
N ILE A 308 26.09 -14.22 -5.31
CA ILE A 308 25.91 -15.08 -4.13
C ILE A 308 24.66 -14.68 -3.33
N ALA A 309 24.46 -13.39 -3.07
CA ALA A 309 23.32 -12.90 -2.30
C ALA A 309 21.97 -13.19 -3.00
N VAL A 310 21.91 -13.02 -4.32
CA VAL A 310 20.72 -13.33 -5.13
C VAL A 310 20.41 -14.82 -5.11
N GLU A 311 21.43 -15.68 -5.26
CA GLU A 311 21.25 -17.13 -5.23
C GLU A 311 20.81 -17.62 -3.84
N GLU A 312 21.39 -17.07 -2.77
CA GLU A 312 20.96 -17.37 -1.41
C GLU A 312 19.51 -16.93 -1.15
N ALA A 313 19.10 -15.75 -1.66
CA ALA A 313 17.73 -15.28 -1.57
C ALA A 313 16.75 -16.20 -2.30
N ARG A 314 17.13 -16.69 -3.48
CA ARG A 314 16.33 -17.67 -4.24
C ARG A 314 16.16 -18.97 -3.47
N ARG A 315 17.26 -19.50 -2.92
CA ARG A 315 17.29 -20.76 -2.17
C ARG A 315 16.49 -20.69 -0.86
N THR A 316 16.57 -19.57 -0.15
CA THR A 316 15.93 -19.41 1.17
C THR A 316 14.50 -18.85 1.10
N GLY A 317 14.16 -18.15 0.02
CA GLY A 317 12.91 -17.40 -0.09
C GLY A 317 12.90 -16.05 0.62
N VAL A 318 14.05 -15.61 1.16
CA VAL A 318 14.19 -14.32 1.84
C VAL A 318 14.92 -13.35 0.92
N ALA A 319 14.26 -12.27 0.51
CA ALA A 319 14.87 -11.28 -0.37
C ALA A 319 16.06 -10.58 0.30
N ALA A 320 17.16 -10.43 -0.43
CA ALA A 320 18.36 -9.74 0.02
C ALA A 320 18.20 -8.21 -0.07
N TYR A 321 18.80 -7.50 0.90
CA TYR A 321 19.00 -6.06 0.84
C TYR A 321 20.50 -5.80 0.63
N ILE A 322 20.85 -5.09 -0.44
CA ILE A 322 22.23 -4.79 -0.83
C ILE A 322 22.39 -3.27 -0.81
N ASP A 323 23.14 -2.74 0.15
CA ASP A 323 23.33 -1.30 0.40
C ASP A 323 24.69 -0.75 -0.04
N SER A 324 25.58 -1.62 -0.54
CA SER A 324 26.92 -1.27 -1.01
C SER A 324 27.10 -1.66 -2.48
N TRP A 325 26.51 -0.87 -3.37
CA TRP A 325 26.92 -0.83 -4.78
C TRP A 325 28.05 0.20 -4.90
N GLU A 326 29.24 -0.15 -4.42
CA GLU A 326 30.41 0.66 -4.68
C GLU A 326 30.70 0.56 -6.18
N TRP A 327 30.41 1.63 -6.93
CA TRP A 327 31.03 1.86 -8.23
C TRP A 327 32.53 1.96 -7.95
N GLY A 328 33.25 0.86 -8.12
CA GLY A 328 34.66 0.78 -7.74
C GLY A 328 35.40 1.97 -8.31
N ASN A 329 36.07 2.73 -7.44
CA ASN A 329 37.12 3.63 -7.89
C ASN A 329 38.21 2.74 -8.49
N SER A 330 38.29 2.73 -9.82
CA SER A 330 39.54 2.44 -10.53
C SER A 330 40.67 3.36 -10.05
#